data_AF-A0A7R9QJF1-F1
#
_entry.id   AF-A0A7R9QJF1-F1
#
_cell.length_a   1.000
_cell.length_b   1.000
_cell.length_c   1.000
_cell.angle_alpha   90.00
_cell.angle_beta   90.00
_cell.angle_gamma   90.00
#
_symmetry.space_group_name_H-M   'P 1'
#
loop_
_entity.id
_entity.type
_entity.pdbx_description
1 polymer ?
#
loop_
_entity_poly.entity_id
_entity_poly.type
_entity_poly.pdbx_seq_one_letter_code
_entity_poly.pdbx_strand_id
1 'polypeptide(L)'
;MDDMQLSGLDMLDKPYVFHLDQNNPQSSLRLCVKKCPPRELSSLADIYSFYTRTQSSLCRYDYNFTSTAAQPLEQQFQRNDHQMNSLSSTGPCPTLPVHSTKAILYRCIPELAILQGQAFGHTIYEFISSYVPLKKVINDLINAYREISYSVTVAIVFAFVSAFV
;
A
#
# COMPACT_ATOMS: atom_id res chain seq x y z
N MET A 1 -22.11 18.55 -2.06
CA MET A 1 -20.89 19.34 -2.35
C MET A 1 -19.96 19.04 -1.20
N ASP A 2 -19.26 17.91 -1.32
CA ASP A 2 -18.41 17.37 -0.27
C ASP A 2 -17.13 18.21 -0.17
N ASP A 3 -16.89 18.67 1.04
CA ASP A 3 -15.83 19.60 1.41
C ASP A 3 -14.46 18.96 1.10
N MET A 4 -13.76 19.50 0.11
CA MET A 4 -12.44 19.02 -0.33
C MET A 4 -11.33 19.50 0.63
N GLN A 5 -11.49 19.27 1.94
CA GLN A 5 -10.62 19.83 2.99
C GLN A 5 -9.17 19.32 2.94
N LEU A 6 -8.95 18.16 2.30
CA LEU A 6 -7.66 17.48 2.28
C LEU A 6 -6.89 17.67 0.97
N SER A 7 -7.45 18.39 -0.01
CA SER A 7 -6.73 18.73 -1.24
C SER A 7 -5.79 19.91 -1.01
N GLY A 8 -4.52 19.75 -1.38
CA GLY A 8 -3.48 20.78 -1.18
C GLY A 8 -2.52 20.51 -0.02
N LEU A 9 -2.68 19.38 0.69
CA LEU A 9 -1.69 18.90 1.65
C LEU A 9 -0.37 18.56 0.94
N ASP A 10 0.75 19.03 1.50
CA ASP A 10 2.08 18.68 1.02
C ASP A 10 2.39 17.20 1.30
N MET A 11 2.71 16.47 0.23
CA MET A 11 3.02 15.03 0.26
C MET A 11 4.50 14.75 -0.05
N LEU A 12 5.34 15.77 -0.22
CA LEU A 12 6.77 15.60 -0.53
C LEU A 12 7.49 14.74 0.52
N ASP A 13 7.08 14.82 1.79
CA ASP A 13 7.65 14.04 2.89
C ASP A 13 6.97 12.68 3.14
N LYS A 14 5.94 12.33 2.36
CA LYS A 14 5.12 11.12 2.49
C LYS A 14 5.15 10.29 1.20
N PRO A 15 6.29 9.66 0.88
CA PRO A 15 6.47 8.98 -0.40
C PRO A 15 5.79 7.61 -0.48
N TYR A 16 5.31 7.02 0.63
CA TYR A 16 4.77 5.66 0.63
C TYR A 16 3.25 5.65 0.71
N VAL A 17 2.59 4.77 -0.06
CA VAL A 17 1.13 4.58 0.03
C VAL A 17 0.81 3.40 0.97
N PHE A 18 -0.04 3.68 1.94
CA PHE A 18 -0.60 2.74 2.91
C PHE A 18 -2.11 2.62 2.73
N HIS A 19 -2.64 1.41 2.85
CA HIS A 19 -4.07 1.12 2.78
C HIS A 19 -4.61 0.89 4.19
N LEU A 20 -5.71 1.56 4.54
CA LEU A 20 -6.29 1.45 5.88
C LEU A 20 -6.74 0.02 6.20
N ASP A 21 -7.21 -0.69 5.18
CA ASP A 21 -7.61 -2.09 5.28
C ASP A 21 -6.70 -2.90 4.36
N GLN A 22 -5.77 -3.62 4.99
CA GLN A 22 -4.83 -4.49 4.27
C GLN A 22 -5.50 -5.74 3.71
N ASN A 23 -6.64 -6.16 4.26
CA ASN A 23 -7.38 -7.33 3.80
C ASN A 23 -8.18 -7.01 2.53
N ASN A 24 -8.69 -5.79 2.41
CA ASN A 24 -9.39 -5.34 1.21
C ASN A 24 -8.84 -4.01 0.66
N PRO A 25 -7.63 -4.02 0.07
CA PRO A 25 -6.96 -2.80 -0.38
C PRO A 25 -7.75 -2.06 -1.47
N GLN A 26 -8.58 -2.76 -2.26
CA GLN A 26 -9.33 -2.18 -3.38
C GLN A 26 -10.44 -1.21 -2.95
N SER A 27 -11.14 -1.49 -1.86
CA SER A 27 -12.22 -0.63 -1.34
C SER A 27 -11.77 0.28 -0.19
N SER A 28 -10.52 0.15 0.25
CA SER A 28 -10.00 0.88 1.40
C SER A 28 -9.49 2.29 1.04
N LEU A 29 -9.51 3.18 2.03
CA LEU A 29 -8.88 4.49 1.92
C LEU A 29 -7.35 4.35 1.81
N ARG A 30 -6.75 5.16 0.93
CA ARG A 30 -5.30 5.21 0.68
C ARG A 30 -4.72 6.45 1.34
N LEU A 31 -3.66 6.26 2.11
CA LEU A 31 -2.91 7.32 2.77
C LEU A 31 -1.47 7.34 2.29
N CYS A 32 -0.94 8.53 2.10
CA CYS A 32 0.48 8.77 1.92
C CYS A 32 1.14 8.90 3.30
N VAL A 33 2.15 8.09 3.54
CA VAL A 33 2.85 7.95 4.81
C VAL A 33 4.35 8.12 4.62
N LYS A 34 5.02 8.59 5.67
CA LYS A 34 6.47 8.83 5.67
C LYS A 34 7.26 7.54 5.88
N LYS A 35 6.70 6.64 6.68
CA LYS A 35 7.24 5.31 6.98
C LYS A 35 6.10 4.30 7.07
N CYS A 36 6.37 3.09 6.57
CA CYS A 36 5.53 1.93 6.77
C CYS A 36 5.77 1.32 8.17
N PRO A 37 4.73 0.75 8.83
CA PRO A 37 4.87 0.14 10.15
C PRO A 37 5.72 -1.14 10.08
N PRO A 38 6.89 -1.20 10.75
CA PRO A 38 7.82 -2.33 10.66
C PRO A 38 7.49 -3.48 11.61
N ARG A 39 6.44 -3.34 12.42
CA ARG A 39 5.96 -4.32 13.39
C ARG A 39 4.44 -4.29 13.39
N GLU A 40 3.84 -5.37 13.87
CA GLU A 40 2.40 -5.42 14.08
C GLU A 40 1.97 -4.41 15.16
N LEU A 41 0.89 -3.67 14.89
CA LEU A 41 0.29 -2.71 15.81
C LEU A 41 -1.09 -3.27 16.20
N SER A 42 -1.19 -3.78 17.42
CA SER A 42 -2.40 -4.43 17.94
C SER A 42 -3.38 -3.46 18.62
N SER A 43 -2.92 -2.24 18.93
CA SER A 43 -3.73 -1.26 19.65
C SER A 43 -3.60 0.16 19.07
N LEU A 44 -4.58 1.02 19.38
CA LEU A 44 -4.52 2.44 19.03
C LEU A 44 -3.33 3.14 19.72
N ALA A 45 -2.97 2.70 20.93
CA ALA A 45 -1.81 3.20 21.65
C ALA A 45 -0.50 2.90 20.89
N ASP A 46 -0.41 1.74 20.25
CA ASP A 46 0.73 1.39 19.40
C ASP A 46 0.80 2.31 18.18
N ILE A 47 -0.33 2.61 17.54
CA ILE A 47 -0.41 3.55 16.41
C ILE A 47 0.06 4.94 16.84
N TYR A 48 -0.38 5.43 18.00
CA TYR A 48 0.06 6.72 18.55
C TYR A 48 1.57 6.72 18.87
N SER A 49 2.09 5.63 19.44
CA SER A 49 3.52 5.46 19.70
C SER A 49 4.34 5.46 18.40
N PHE A 50 3.80 4.91 17.32
CA PHE A 50 4.42 4.92 16.01
C PHE A 50 4.45 6.34 15.42
N TYR A 51 3.32 7.05 15.50
CA TYR A 51 3.22 8.44 15.05
C TYR A 51 4.23 9.34 15.76
N THR A 52 4.29 9.28 17.09
CA THR A 52 5.23 10.10 17.88
C THR A 52 6.69 9.83 17.53
N ARG A 53 7.07 8.56 17.32
CA ARG A 53 8.46 8.15 16.99
C ARG A 53 8.87 8.45 15.56
N THR A 54 7.96 8.29 14.60
CA THR A 54 8.30 8.32 13.16
C THR A 54 7.75 9.54 12.43
N GLN A 55 6.87 10.31 13.08
CA GLN A 55 6.11 11.41 12.49
C GLN A 55 5.27 10.95 11.27
N SER A 56 4.90 9.67 11.23
CA SER A 56 4.12 9.05 10.17
C SER A 56 2.72 8.71 10.69
N SER A 57 1.69 9.35 10.13
CA SER A 57 0.29 9.09 10.49
C SER A 57 -0.26 7.91 9.70
N LEU A 58 -0.76 6.90 10.41
CA LEU A 58 -1.48 5.77 9.81
C LEU A 58 -3.00 5.99 9.75
N CYS A 59 -3.47 7.03 10.45
CA CYS A 59 -4.85 7.51 10.41
C CYS A 59 -4.98 8.69 9.45
N ARG A 60 -6.20 8.92 8.97
CA ARG A 60 -6.63 10.05 8.13
C ARG A 60 -6.06 11.37 8.70
N TYR A 61 -5.62 12.28 7.82
CA TYR A 61 -4.81 13.43 8.24
C TYR A 61 -5.54 14.45 9.11
N ASP A 62 -6.87 14.43 9.09
CA ASP A 62 -7.75 15.21 9.95
C ASP A 62 -7.98 14.56 11.33
N TYR A 63 -7.49 13.34 11.54
CA TYR A 63 -7.61 12.64 12.81
C TYR A 63 -6.66 13.25 13.84
N ASN A 64 -7.24 13.86 14.88
CA ASN A 64 -6.46 14.43 15.97
C ASN A 64 -6.29 13.41 17.10
N PHE A 65 -5.04 13.01 17.35
CA PHE A 65 -4.71 12.13 18.47
C PHE A 65 -4.88 12.82 19.83
N THR A 66 -4.75 14.16 19.92
CA THR A 66 -4.77 14.88 21.21
C THR A 66 -6.15 14.90 21.87
N SER A 67 -7.22 14.91 21.09
CA SER A 67 -8.59 14.85 21.61
C SER A 67 -8.96 13.46 22.16
N THR A 68 -8.24 12.42 21.74
CA THR A 68 -8.54 11.03 22.09
C THR A 68 -7.56 10.47 23.13
N ALA A 69 -6.30 10.93 23.14
CA ALA A 69 -5.26 10.53 24.08
C ALA A 69 -5.35 11.22 25.45
N ALA A 70 -6.17 12.26 25.60
CA ALA A 70 -6.46 12.90 26.88
C ALA A 70 -7.45 12.09 27.76
N GLN A 71 -7.97 10.96 27.25
CA GLN A 71 -8.83 10.07 28.01
C GLN A 71 -8.00 8.93 28.61
N PRO A 72 -8.16 8.62 29.92
CA PRO A 72 -7.43 7.53 30.57
C PRO A 72 -7.62 6.21 29.83
N LEU A 73 -6.55 5.41 29.77
CA LEU A 73 -6.46 4.07 29.15
C LEU A 73 -7.61 3.11 29.53
N GLU A 74 -8.30 3.35 30.65
CA GLU A 74 -9.42 2.54 31.13
C GLU A 74 -10.75 2.82 30.39
N GLN A 75 -10.93 4.00 29.80
CA GLN A 75 -12.17 4.36 29.09
C GLN A 75 -12.19 3.97 27.60
N GLN A 76 -11.06 3.51 27.05
CA GLN A 76 -11.01 3.01 25.67
C GLN A 76 -11.69 1.64 25.49
N PHE A 77 -11.85 0.85 26.55
CA PHE A 77 -12.46 -0.50 26.51
C PHE A 77 -14.00 -0.51 26.62
N GLN A 78 -14.66 0.62 26.91
CA GLN A 78 -16.11 0.64 27.22
C GLN A 78 -16.97 1.47 26.26
N ARG A 79 -16.42 2.16 25.24
CA ARG A 79 -17.23 2.92 24.27
C ARG A 79 -17.44 2.16 22.95
N ASN A 80 -18.37 1.21 23.00
CA ASN A 80 -18.71 0.28 21.92
C ASN A 80 -19.39 0.88 20.67
N ASP A 81 -19.84 2.14 20.66
CA ASP A 81 -20.55 2.68 19.48
C ASP A 81 -19.77 3.72 18.65
N HIS A 82 -18.90 4.53 19.25
CA HIS A 82 -18.12 5.55 18.52
C HIS A 82 -16.73 5.08 18.08
N GLN A 83 -16.14 4.12 18.79
CA GLN A 83 -14.83 3.57 18.44
C GLN A 83 -14.94 2.58 17.26
N MET A 84 -16.07 1.88 17.13
CA MET A 84 -16.36 0.95 16.03
C MET A 84 -16.43 1.66 14.66
N ASN A 85 -16.89 2.91 14.63
CA ASN A 85 -16.86 3.76 13.43
C ASN A 85 -15.46 4.32 13.13
N SER A 86 -14.56 4.36 14.12
CA SER A 86 -13.20 4.87 13.96
C SER A 86 -12.23 3.86 13.33
N LEU A 87 -12.52 2.56 13.50
CA LEU A 87 -11.72 1.40 13.09
C LEU A 87 -12.34 0.65 11.90
N SER A 88 -13.08 1.35 11.04
CA SER A 88 -13.70 0.77 9.85
C SER A 88 -12.76 0.86 8.63
N SER A 89 -12.98 0.04 7.59
CA SER A 89 -12.25 0.10 6.31
C SER A 89 -12.29 1.50 5.66
N THR A 90 -13.31 2.29 6.00
CA THR A 90 -13.52 3.69 5.59
C THR A 90 -13.43 4.67 6.77
N GLY A 91 -13.06 4.19 7.96
CA GLY A 91 -12.93 4.99 9.17
C GLY A 91 -11.72 5.93 9.13
N PRO A 92 -11.58 6.83 10.11
CA PRO A 92 -10.41 7.68 10.26
C PRO A 92 -9.12 6.90 10.57
N CYS A 93 -9.19 5.70 11.13
CA CYS A 93 -8.02 4.89 11.47
C CYS A 93 -8.15 3.47 10.90
N PRO A 94 -7.03 2.78 10.66
CA PRO A 94 -7.01 1.42 10.09
C PRO A 94 -7.64 0.42 11.05
N THR A 95 -8.15 -0.69 10.50
CA THR A 95 -8.63 -1.83 11.27
C THR A 95 -7.46 -2.46 12.05
N LEU A 96 -7.71 -2.86 13.29
CA LEU A 96 -6.74 -3.60 14.11
C LEU A 96 -6.94 -5.11 13.93
N PRO A 97 -5.87 -5.93 13.98
CA PRO A 97 -4.46 -5.55 14.09
C PRO A 97 -3.88 -5.06 12.73
N VAL A 98 -3.02 -4.04 12.76
CA VAL A 98 -2.29 -3.59 11.56
C VAL A 98 -1.03 -4.45 11.44
N HIS A 99 -0.98 -5.32 10.43
CA HIS A 99 0.17 -6.21 10.22
C HIS A 99 1.47 -5.45 9.90
N SER A 100 2.60 -6.10 10.19
CA SER A 100 3.94 -5.61 9.81
C SER A 100 4.03 -5.44 8.29
N THR A 101 4.52 -4.29 7.83
CA THR A 101 4.68 -3.97 6.43
C THR A 101 6.10 -3.48 6.11
N LYS A 102 6.54 -3.73 4.88
CA LYS A 102 7.79 -3.22 4.32
C LYS A 102 7.52 -2.29 3.14
N ALA A 103 8.39 -1.29 2.99
CA ALA A 103 8.34 -0.36 1.89
C ALA A 103 8.93 -0.99 0.61
N ILE A 104 8.10 -1.16 -0.42
CA ILE A 104 8.48 -1.67 -1.74
C ILE A 104 7.80 -0.79 -2.80
N LEU A 105 8.57 -0.22 -3.73
CA LEU A 105 8.06 0.62 -4.83
C LEU A 105 7.05 1.69 -4.36
N TYR A 106 7.45 2.51 -3.37
CA TYR A 106 6.61 3.60 -2.83
C TYR A 106 5.28 3.13 -2.20
N ARG A 107 5.20 1.87 -1.77
CA ARG A 107 4.00 1.28 -1.15
C ARG A 107 4.38 0.47 0.07
N CYS A 108 3.45 0.40 1.03
CA CYS A 108 3.58 -0.46 2.20
C CYS A 108 2.92 -1.81 1.91
N ILE A 109 3.70 -2.89 1.92
CA ILE A 109 3.24 -4.26 1.63
C ILE A 109 3.39 -5.12 2.90
N PRO A 110 2.37 -5.91 3.29
CA PRO A 110 2.47 -6.79 4.45
C PRO A 110 3.56 -7.85 4.29
N GLU A 111 4.33 -8.07 5.36
CA GLU A 111 5.49 -8.97 5.35
C GLU A 111 5.09 -10.43 5.15
N LEU A 112 3.91 -10.84 5.63
CA LEU A 112 3.37 -12.19 5.38
C LEU A 112 3.19 -12.47 3.87
N ALA A 113 2.77 -11.46 3.10
CA ALA A 113 2.64 -11.59 1.65
C ALA A 113 4.00 -11.73 0.94
N ILE A 114 5.07 -11.19 1.54
CA ILE A 114 6.44 -11.27 1.02
C ILE A 114 7.05 -12.64 1.34
N LEU A 115 6.86 -13.14 2.57
CA LEU A 115 7.40 -14.45 3.00
C LEU A 115 6.70 -15.62 2.33
N GLN A 116 5.37 -15.56 2.15
CA GLN A 116 4.65 -16.51 1.29
C GLN A 116 4.99 -16.33 -0.20
N GLY A 117 5.63 -15.23 -0.57
CA GLY A 117 6.13 -14.92 -1.91
C GLY A 117 7.31 -15.78 -2.38
N GLN A 118 7.93 -16.61 -1.53
CA GLN A 118 8.87 -17.63 -2.01
C GLN A 118 8.18 -18.76 -2.80
N ALA A 119 6.88 -18.97 -2.58
CA ALA A 119 6.10 -19.96 -3.34
C ALA A 119 5.36 -19.35 -4.55
N PHE A 120 5.17 -18.03 -4.62
CA PHE A 120 4.35 -17.42 -5.66
C PHE A 120 4.78 -16.00 -6.03
N GLY A 121 5.45 -15.88 -7.18
CA GLY A 121 5.43 -14.65 -7.98
C GLY A 121 4.02 -14.19 -8.36
N HIS A 122 2.98 -15.02 -8.18
CA HIS A 122 1.57 -14.70 -8.46
C HIS A 122 0.93 -13.71 -7.49
N THR A 123 1.17 -13.80 -6.17
CA THR A 123 0.49 -12.94 -5.19
C THR A 123 1.03 -11.52 -5.21
N ILE A 124 2.35 -11.40 -5.38
CA ILE A 124 3.03 -10.13 -5.65
C ILE A 124 2.62 -9.60 -7.03
N TYR A 125 2.50 -10.47 -8.04
CA TYR A 125 1.96 -10.08 -9.35
C TYR A 125 0.54 -9.54 -9.23
N GLU A 126 -0.39 -10.14 -8.47
CA GLU A 126 -1.77 -9.64 -8.31
C GLU A 126 -1.86 -8.33 -7.52
N PHE A 127 -1.07 -8.18 -6.47
CA PHE A 127 -0.98 -6.92 -5.70
C PHE A 127 -0.32 -5.78 -6.49
N ILE A 128 0.76 -6.06 -7.23
CA ILE A 128 1.42 -5.07 -8.10
C ILE A 128 0.54 -4.78 -9.33
N SER A 129 -0.08 -5.82 -9.88
CA SER A 129 -1.00 -5.78 -11.01
C SER A 129 -2.18 -4.86 -10.78
N SER A 130 -2.76 -4.88 -9.59
CA SER A 130 -4.02 -4.19 -9.37
C SER A 130 -3.83 -2.68 -9.19
N TYR A 131 -2.57 -2.23 -9.22
CA TYR A 131 -2.18 -0.91 -8.76
C TYR A 131 -1.22 -0.16 -9.68
N VAL A 132 -0.40 -0.89 -10.44
CA VAL A 132 0.36 -0.35 -11.56
C VAL A 132 -0.29 -0.90 -12.83
N PRO A 133 -0.38 -0.16 -13.95
CA PRO A 133 -0.77 -0.73 -15.25
C PRO A 133 0.20 -1.83 -15.74
N LEU A 134 1.07 -2.37 -14.90
CA LEU A 134 1.93 -3.50 -15.17
C LEU A 134 1.15 -4.74 -15.59
N LYS A 135 -0.06 -5.00 -15.07
CA LYS A 135 -0.84 -6.13 -15.60
C LYS A 135 -1.18 -5.94 -17.07
N LYS A 136 -1.49 -4.71 -17.46
CA LYS A 136 -1.73 -4.35 -18.87
C LYS A 136 -0.45 -4.44 -19.68
N VAL A 137 0.66 -3.87 -19.21
CA VAL A 137 1.96 -3.94 -19.90
C VAL A 137 2.45 -5.39 -20.05
N ILE A 138 2.32 -6.21 -19.00
CA ILE A 138 2.74 -7.62 -19.02
C ILE A 138 1.79 -8.45 -19.87
N ASN A 139 0.48 -8.21 -19.80
CA ASN A 139 -0.48 -8.87 -20.68
C ASN A 139 -0.26 -8.49 -22.15
N ASP A 140 0.02 -7.22 -22.43
CA ASP A 140 0.34 -6.73 -23.77
C ASP A 140 1.66 -7.36 -24.26
N LEU A 141 2.68 -7.49 -23.40
CA LEU A 141 3.94 -8.16 -23.71
C LEU A 141 3.77 -9.66 -23.97
N ILE A 142 3.01 -10.36 -23.12
CA ILE A 142 2.71 -11.78 -23.27
C ILE A 142 1.84 -12.02 -24.49
N ASN A 143 0.92 -11.13 -24.84
CA ASN A 143 0.12 -11.26 -26.05
C ASN A 143 0.95 -10.95 -27.31
N ALA A 144 1.88 -10.00 -27.22
CA ALA A 144 2.76 -9.60 -28.32
C ALA A 144 3.99 -10.51 -28.52
N TYR A 145 4.21 -11.51 -27.65
CA TYR A 145 5.42 -12.35 -27.68
C TYR A 145 5.68 -13.03 -29.03
N ARG A 146 4.61 -13.44 -29.73
CA ARG A 146 4.68 -14.08 -31.03
C ARG A 146 5.26 -13.14 -32.07
N GLU A 147 4.77 -11.90 -32.13
CA GLU A 147 5.27 -10.87 -33.04
C GLU A 147 6.71 -10.46 -32.70
N ILE A 148 7.03 -10.33 -31.40
CA ILE A 148 8.38 -10.01 -30.93
C ILE A 148 9.37 -11.10 -31.38
N SER A 149 9.03 -12.38 -31.21
CA SER A 149 9.90 -13.50 -31.61
C SER A 149 10.20 -13.51 -33.12
N TYR A 150 9.23 -13.16 -33.95
CA TYR A 150 9.41 -13.07 -35.40
C TYR A 150 10.40 -11.94 -35.75
N SER A 151 10.19 -10.74 -35.18
CA SER A 151 11.05 -9.57 -35.43
C SER A 151 12.51 -9.82 -35.03
N VAL A 152 12.76 -10.50 -33.90
CA VAL A 152 14.10 -10.86 -33.42
C VAL A 152 14.77 -11.85 -34.37
N THR A 153 14.04 -12.86 -34.84
CA THR A 153 14.58 -13.87 -35.77
C THR A 153 15.01 -13.23 -37.08
N VAL A 154 14.18 -12.34 -37.66
CA VAL A 154 14.52 -11.63 -38.90
C VAL A 154 15.74 -10.73 -38.72
N ALA A 155 15.82 -10.00 -37.60
CA ALA A 155 16.98 -9.17 -37.29
C ALA A 155 18.28 -9.97 -37.20
N ILE A 156 18.23 -11.15 -36.57
CA ILE A 156 19.39 -12.06 -36.49
C ILE A 156 19.83 -12.51 -37.88
N VAL A 157 18.91 -12.95 -38.74
CA VAL A 157 19.25 -13.38 -40.12
C VAL A 157 19.91 -12.25 -40.90
N PHE A 158 19.38 -11.02 -40.81
CA PHE A 158 19.94 -9.86 -41.49
C PHE A 158 21.34 -9.51 -40.97
N ALA A 159 21.55 -9.59 -39.65
CA ALA A 159 22.86 -9.40 -39.04
C ALA A 159 23.88 -10.45 -39.52
N PHE A 160 23.47 -11.72 -39.66
CA PHE A 160 24.33 -12.76 -40.22
C PHE A 160 24.69 -12.50 -41.68
N VAL A 161 23.73 -12.16 -42.53
CA VAL A 161 24.02 -11.89 -43.96
C VAL A 161 24.99 -10.73 -44.12
N SER A 162 24.80 -9.63 -43.39
CA SER A 162 25.68 -8.46 -43.46
C SER A 162 27.08 -8.67 -42.86
N ALA A 163 27.27 -9.65 -41.98
CA ALA A 163 28.58 -9.97 -41.42
C ALA A 163 29.43 -10.89 -42.32
N PHE A 164 28.78 -11.64 -43.21
CA PHE A 164 29.45 -12.63 -44.10
C PHE A 164 29.48 -12.22 -45.57
N VAL A 165 28.75 -11.16 -45.95
CA VAL A 165 28.84 -10.46 -47.24
C VAL A 165 29.82 -9.31 -47.12
#